data_AF-A0A0F9BKE3-F1
#
_entry.id   AF-A0A0F9BKE3-F1
#
_cell.length_a   1.000
_cell.length_b   1.000
_cell.length_c   1.000
_cell.angle_alpha   90.00
_cell.angle_beta   90.00
_cell.angle_gamma   90.00
#
_symmetry.space_group_name_H-M   'P 1'
#
loop_
_entity.id
_entity.type
_entity.pdbx_description
1 polymer ?
#
loop_
_entity_poly.entity_id
_entity_poly.type
_entity_poly.pdbx_seq_one_letter_code
_entity_poly.pdbx_strand_id
1 'polypeptide(L)'
;YLDIETTGLSPRYSHITTIAVYDGTRVHDFVRGENLNEFPMFISKFPAITTFYGKAFDIPFIKKEMGVKFNQIHFDVCFLLKRLKIKGGLKRIEKRFGISRGDLEDLDGYSAVLLWKKFKKSKKKEYLETLLAYNNEDVINLEFLLYQAYNLLIKKEHIFTPPLEFPKKEIKNPFLANKRIVDEIVGRRSNLYS
;
A
#
# COMPACT_ATOMS: atom_id res chain seq x y z
N TYR A 1 5.12 6.88 -4.02
CA TYR A 1 4.79 5.84 -3.01
C TYR A 1 3.98 4.76 -3.69
N LEU A 2 4.31 3.50 -3.48
CA LEU A 2 3.82 2.37 -4.26
C LEU A 2 3.42 1.22 -3.32
N ASP A 3 2.29 0.60 -3.61
CA ASP A 3 1.79 -0.61 -2.95
C ASP A 3 0.96 -1.44 -3.94
N ILE A 4 0.89 -2.77 -3.74
CA ILE A 4 0.12 -3.69 -4.58
C ILE A 4 -0.83 -4.55 -3.76
N GLU A 5 -1.98 -4.87 -4.36
CA GLU A 5 -2.82 -5.98 -3.92
C GLU A 5 -2.72 -7.14 -4.89
N THR A 6 -2.89 -8.36 -4.37
CA THR A 6 -2.68 -9.59 -5.13
C THR A 6 -3.75 -10.62 -4.82
N THR A 7 -3.90 -11.63 -5.68
CA THR A 7 -4.80 -12.78 -5.41
C THR A 7 -4.21 -13.78 -4.40
N GLY A 8 -2.98 -13.55 -3.93
CA GLY A 8 -2.24 -14.41 -3.01
C GLY A 8 -0.75 -14.08 -2.95
N LEU A 9 -0.01 -14.74 -2.07
CA LEU A 9 1.33 -14.31 -1.66
C LEU A 9 2.47 -14.70 -2.60
N SER A 10 2.21 -15.48 -3.66
CA SER A 10 3.26 -16.01 -4.53
C SER A 10 3.11 -15.51 -5.96
N PRO A 11 4.12 -14.81 -6.52
CA PRO A 11 4.07 -14.40 -7.93
C PRO A 11 4.24 -15.59 -8.89
N ARG A 12 4.34 -16.84 -8.39
CA ARG A 12 4.24 -18.05 -9.23
C ARG A 12 2.80 -18.48 -9.48
N TYR A 13 1.91 -18.23 -8.54
CA TYR A 13 0.56 -18.80 -8.53
C TYR A 13 -0.53 -17.75 -8.33
N SER A 14 -0.15 -16.48 -8.22
CA SER A 14 -1.02 -15.37 -7.90
C SER A 14 -0.70 -14.18 -8.80
N HIS A 15 -1.65 -13.26 -8.85
CA HIS A 15 -1.68 -12.15 -9.79
C HIS A 15 -1.97 -10.84 -9.06
N ILE A 16 -1.35 -9.75 -9.49
CA ILE A 16 -1.62 -8.38 -9.04
C ILE A 16 -3.05 -8.00 -9.37
N THR A 17 -3.86 -7.60 -8.41
CA THR A 17 -5.24 -7.16 -8.64
C THR A 17 -5.30 -5.66 -8.88
N THR A 18 -4.61 -4.90 -8.04
CA THR A 18 -4.52 -3.45 -8.10
C THR A 18 -3.10 -3.00 -7.76
N ILE A 19 -2.70 -1.86 -8.29
CA ILE A 19 -1.51 -1.12 -7.88
C ILE A 19 -1.95 0.31 -7.56
N ALA A 20 -1.59 0.80 -6.38
CA ALA A 20 -1.76 2.19 -6.01
C ALA A 20 -0.43 2.91 -6.09
N VAL A 21 -0.42 4.11 -6.69
CA VAL A 21 0.74 5.01 -6.67
C VAL A 21 0.31 6.39 -6.21
N TYR A 22 0.83 6.83 -5.07
CA TYR A 22 0.73 8.24 -4.65
C TYR A 22 2.00 8.99 -5.10
N ASP A 23 1.86 10.03 -5.91
CA ASP A 23 2.98 10.79 -6.50
C ASP A 23 3.44 11.99 -5.66
N GLY A 24 2.81 12.22 -4.51
CA GLY A 24 3.02 13.42 -3.67
C GLY A 24 1.94 14.49 -3.89
N THR A 25 1.03 14.30 -4.85
CA THR A 25 -0.09 15.21 -5.11
C THR A 25 -1.41 14.46 -5.24
N ARG A 26 -1.44 13.33 -5.96
CA ARG A 26 -2.63 12.50 -6.16
C ARG A 26 -2.31 11.01 -6.19
N VAL A 27 -3.33 10.19 -5.96
CA VAL A 27 -3.23 8.74 -6.13
C VAL A 27 -3.61 8.36 -7.55
N HIS A 28 -2.88 7.40 -8.11
CA HIS A 28 -3.11 6.77 -9.40
C HIS A 28 -3.34 5.28 -9.18
N ASP A 29 -4.52 4.81 -9.59
CA ASP A 29 -4.95 3.43 -9.43
C ASP A 29 -4.81 2.67 -10.76
N PHE A 30 -4.24 1.47 -10.68
CA PHE A 30 -4.09 0.57 -11.82
C PHE A 30 -4.78 -0.75 -11.52
N VAL A 31 -5.85 -1.08 -12.24
CA VAL A 31 -6.73 -2.22 -11.95
C VAL A 31 -6.60 -3.29 -13.03
N ARG A 32 -6.47 -4.56 -12.61
CA ARG A 32 -6.39 -5.70 -13.53
C ARG A 32 -7.63 -5.79 -14.40
N GLY A 33 -7.42 -5.76 -15.72
CA GLY A 33 -8.49 -5.83 -16.71
C GLY A 33 -9.12 -4.48 -17.03
N GLU A 34 -8.59 -3.38 -16.49
CA GLU A 34 -8.96 -2.01 -16.85
C GLU A 34 -7.75 -1.29 -17.45
N ASN A 35 -6.76 -0.94 -16.63
CA ASN A 35 -5.59 -0.13 -17.05
C ASN A 35 -4.25 -0.64 -16.48
N LEU A 36 -4.19 -1.83 -15.87
CA LEU A 36 -2.97 -2.35 -15.23
C LEU A 36 -1.74 -2.37 -16.15
N ASN A 37 -1.93 -2.58 -17.44
CA ASN A 37 -0.87 -2.57 -18.47
C ASN A 37 -0.20 -1.20 -18.65
N GLU A 38 -0.77 -0.11 -18.15
CA GLU A 38 -0.21 1.24 -18.24
C GLU A 38 0.85 1.51 -17.16
N PHE A 39 0.82 0.75 -16.06
CA PHE A 39 1.70 0.94 -14.91
C PHE A 39 3.21 0.94 -15.25
N PRO A 40 3.75 0.03 -16.09
CA PRO A 40 5.18 0.01 -16.42
C PRO A 40 5.69 1.33 -17.01
N MET A 41 4.92 1.92 -17.93
CA MET A 41 5.25 3.20 -18.55
C MET A 41 5.12 4.33 -17.52
N PHE A 42 4.08 4.30 -16.69
CA PHE A 42 3.85 5.30 -15.66
C PHE A 42 4.99 5.34 -14.62
N ILE A 43 5.36 4.20 -14.05
CA ILE A 43 6.36 4.15 -12.96
C ILE A 43 7.77 4.49 -13.43
N SER A 44 8.06 4.33 -14.73
CA SER A 44 9.37 4.68 -15.32
C SER A 44 9.71 6.16 -15.26
N LYS A 45 8.70 7.03 -15.09
CA LYS A 45 8.87 8.50 -15.04
C LYS A 45 9.45 9.00 -13.73
N PHE A 46 9.42 8.18 -12.68
CA PHE A 46 9.84 8.57 -11.34
C PHE A 46 11.31 8.17 -11.11
N PRO A 47 12.15 9.06 -10.54
CA PRO A 47 13.54 8.72 -10.22
C PRO A 47 13.68 7.89 -8.94
N ALA A 48 12.65 7.92 -8.08
CA ALA A 48 12.63 7.24 -6.80
C ALA A 48 11.26 6.61 -6.53
N ILE A 49 11.27 5.51 -5.79
CA ILE A 49 10.07 4.84 -5.30
C ILE A 49 10.20 4.56 -3.80
N THR A 50 9.05 4.56 -3.14
CA THR A 50 8.94 4.24 -1.71
C THR A 50 7.85 3.21 -1.52
N THR A 51 8.14 2.15 -0.78
CA THR A 51 7.21 1.04 -0.49
C THR A 51 7.27 0.68 0.99
N PHE A 52 6.32 -0.12 1.47
CA PHE A 52 6.44 -0.81 2.76
C PHE A 52 6.66 -2.31 2.57
N TYR A 53 7.84 -2.82 2.90
CA TYR A 53 8.23 -4.22 2.68
C TYR A 53 8.29 -4.67 1.20
N GLY A 54 8.18 -3.73 0.28
CA GLY A 54 8.18 -3.99 -1.15
C GLY A 54 9.48 -4.56 -1.72
N LYS A 55 10.63 -4.40 -1.04
CA LYS A 55 11.87 -5.07 -1.49
C LYS A 55 11.73 -6.59 -1.49
N ALA A 56 10.94 -7.12 -0.56
CA ALA A 56 10.74 -8.56 -0.39
C ALA A 56 9.44 -9.07 -1.04
N PHE A 57 8.48 -8.19 -1.32
CA PHE A 57 7.17 -8.57 -1.83
C PHE A 57 6.83 -7.88 -3.16
N ASP A 58 6.48 -6.60 -3.12
CA ASP A 58 5.94 -5.82 -4.24
C ASP A 58 6.86 -5.84 -5.47
N ILE A 59 8.14 -5.50 -5.29
CA ILE A 59 9.10 -5.36 -6.37
C ILE A 59 9.35 -6.70 -7.07
N PRO A 60 9.65 -7.81 -6.36
CA PRO A 60 9.69 -9.14 -6.98
C PRO A 60 8.40 -9.52 -7.71
N PHE A 61 7.23 -9.17 -7.16
CA PHE A 61 5.94 -9.51 -7.75
C PHE A 61 5.73 -8.80 -9.10
N ILE A 62 5.90 -7.47 -9.10
CA ILE A 62 5.78 -6.64 -10.30
C ILE A 62 6.82 -7.03 -11.34
N LYS A 63 8.08 -7.24 -10.95
CA LYS A 63 9.15 -7.69 -11.86
C LYS A 63 8.74 -8.96 -12.58
N LYS A 64 8.22 -9.93 -11.83
CA LYS A 64 7.88 -11.24 -12.36
C LYS A 64 6.65 -11.19 -13.27
N GLU A 65 5.60 -10.50 -12.85
CA GLU A 65 4.33 -10.51 -13.58
C GLU A 65 4.33 -9.54 -14.78
N MET A 66 5.04 -8.42 -14.67
CA MET A 66 4.94 -7.32 -15.64
C MET A 66 6.26 -7.02 -16.37
N GLY A 67 7.34 -7.73 -16.04
CA GLY A 67 8.65 -7.55 -16.69
C GLY A 67 9.32 -6.19 -16.42
N VAL A 68 8.83 -5.42 -15.45
CA VAL A 68 9.33 -4.08 -15.13
C VAL A 68 10.76 -4.17 -14.59
N LYS A 69 11.68 -3.37 -15.14
CA LYS A 69 13.00 -3.18 -14.56
C LYS A 69 12.99 -1.94 -13.67
N PHE A 70 13.17 -2.16 -12.37
CA PHE A 70 13.29 -1.06 -11.40
C PHE A 70 14.74 -0.58 -11.32
N ASN A 71 15.00 0.62 -11.81
CA ASN A 71 16.29 1.32 -11.75
C ASN A 71 16.26 2.55 -10.82
N GLN A 72 15.09 2.84 -10.25
CA GLN A 72 14.84 3.94 -9.34
C GLN A 72 15.57 3.75 -8.02
N ILE A 73 15.89 4.85 -7.33
CA ILE A 73 16.25 4.80 -5.92
C ILE A 73 15.06 4.21 -5.14
N HIS A 74 15.31 3.19 -4.32
CA HIS A 74 14.24 2.51 -3.59
C HIS A 74 14.37 2.71 -2.09
N PHE A 75 13.37 3.38 -1.51
CA PHE A 75 13.20 3.51 -0.07
C PHE A 75 12.18 2.48 0.43
N ASP A 76 12.65 1.46 1.15
CA ASP A 76 11.75 0.53 1.82
C ASP A 76 11.60 0.91 3.31
N VAL A 77 10.45 1.51 3.63
CA VAL A 77 10.14 2.05 4.96
C VAL A 77 10.19 0.96 6.03
N CYS A 78 9.80 -0.28 5.71
CA CYS A 78 9.84 -1.39 6.66
C CYS A 78 11.27 -1.65 7.15
N PHE A 79 12.26 -1.64 6.25
CA PHE A 79 13.65 -1.86 6.62
C PHE A 79 14.29 -0.64 7.28
N LEU A 80 13.91 0.58 6.89
CA LEU A 80 14.34 1.81 7.57
C LEU A 80 13.88 1.82 9.04
N LEU A 81 12.60 1.52 9.29
CA LEU A 81 12.05 1.46 10.65
C LEU A 81 12.62 0.29 11.47
N LYS A 82 12.94 -0.85 10.84
CA LYS A 82 13.65 -1.95 11.52
C LYS A 82 15.01 -1.52 12.09
N ARG A 83 15.76 -0.63 11.42
CA ARG A 83 17.03 -0.06 11.95
C ARG A 83 16.84 0.80 13.20
N LEU A 84 15.62 1.30 13.41
CA LEU A 84 15.18 2.05 14.59
C LEU A 84 14.53 1.15 15.65
N LYS A 85 14.59 -0.19 15.48
CA LYS A 85 13.90 -1.18 16.34
C LYS A 85 12.37 -1.06 16.33
N ILE A 86 11.80 -0.34 15.37
CA ILE A 86 10.35 -0.25 15.16
C ILE A 86 9.94 -1.38 14.22
N LYS A 87 9.13 -2.32 14.74
CA LYS A 87 8.72 -3.55 14.03
C LYS A 87 7.20 -3.68 14.02
N GLY A 88 6.66 -4.25 12.95
CA GLY A 88 5.23 -4.52 12.77
C GLY A 88 4.83 -4.43 11.30
N GLY A 89 3.59 -4.80 10.98
CA GLY A 89 2.97 -4.46 9.71
C GLY A 89 2.62 -2.97 9.64
N LEU A 90 2.36 -2.47 8.43
CA LEU A 90 2.13 -1.05 8.15
C LEU A 90 1.07 -0.44 9.07
N LYS A 91 -0.14 -1.03 9.13
CA LYS A 91 -1.23 -0.59 10.02
C LYS A 91 -0.84 -0.46 11.49
N ARG A 92 -0.09 -1.43 12.01
CA ARG A 92 0.36 -1.42 13.42
C ARG A 92 1.35 -0.29 13.67
N ILE A 93 2.17 0.05 12.68
CA ILE A 93 3.14 1.14 12.76
C ILE A 93 2.43 2.49 12.66
N GLU A 94 1.50 2.64 11.72
CA GLU A 94 0.65 3.84 11.60
C GLU A 94 -0.06 4.18 12.89
N LYS A 95 -0.70 3.19 13.53
CA LYS A 95 -1.35 3.38 14.84
C LYS A 95 -0.39 3.87 15.92
N ARG A 96 0.87 3.39 15.94
CA ARG A 96 1.90 3.87 16.88
C ARG A 96 2.27 5.33 16.64
N PHE A 97 2.12 5.82 15.42
CA PHE A 97 2.33 7.22 15.07
C PHE A 97 1.04 8.05 15.06
N GLY A 98 -0.06 7.53 15.64
CA GLY A 98 -1.32 8.26 15.78
C GLY A 98 -2.15 8.37 14.50
N ILE A 99 -1.86 7.57 13.47
CA ILE A 99 -2.65 7.53 12.23
C ILE A 99 -3.79 6.52 12.40
N SER A 100 -5.03 6.96 12.19
CA SER A 100 -6.21 6.10 12.11
C SER A 100 -6.68 5.95 10.67
N ARG A 101 -7.19 4.75 10.34
CA ARG A 101 -7.77 4.43 9.02
C ARG A 101 -9.31 4.41 9.03
N GLY A 102 -9.95 4.79 10.13
CA GLY A 102 -11.40 4.79 10.26
C GLY A 102 -12.04 3.42 9.94
N ASP A 103 -13.01 3.41 9.03
CA ASP A 103 -13.74 2.19 8.62
C ASP A 103 -12.85 1.11 7.96
N LEU A 104 -11.60 1.41 7.62
CA LEU A 104 -10.65 0.47 7.01
C LEU A 104 -9.74 -0.24 8.04
N GLU A 105 -9.90 0.02 9.35
CA GLU A 105 -9.04 -0.54 10.39
C GLU A 105 -9.09 -2.08 10.44
N ASP A 106 -10.26 -2.69 10.22
CA ASP A 106 -10.46 -4.14 10.36
C ASP A 106 -10.10 -4.96 9.12
N LEU A 107 -9.83 -4.31 7.99
CA LEU A 107 -9.37 -4.99 6.78
C LEU A 107 -7.92 -5.46 6.91
N ASP A 108 -7.53 -6.45 6.13
CA ASP A 108 -6.13 -6.88 5.98
C ASP A 108 -5.90 -7.38 4.54
N GLY A 109 -4.69 -7.87 4.24
CA GLY A 109 -4.39 -8.41 2.91
C GLY A 109 -5.26 -9.60 2.51
N TYR A 110 -5.81 -10.36 3.47
CA TYR A 110 -6.77 -11.43 3.14
C TYR A 110 -8.15 -10.85 2.77
N SER A 111 -8.59 -9.80 3.47
CA SER A 111 -9.79 -9.04 3.08
C SER A 111 -9.68 -8.49 1.67
N ALA A 112 -8.51 -7.99 1.26
CA ALA A 112 -8.26 -7.53 -0.12
C ALA A 112 -8.50 -8.65 -1.16
N VAL A 113 -8.00 -9.86 -0.89
CA VAL A 113 -8.27 -11.05 -1.73
C VAL A 113 -9.76 -11.35 -1.81
N LEU A 114 -10.49 -11.28 -0.69
CA LEU A 114 -11.94 -11.53 -0.66
C LEU A 114 -12.73 -10.46 -1.42
N LEU A 115 -12.38 -9.18 -1.26
CA LEU A 115 -12.96 -8.06 -1.99
C LEU A 115 -12.80 -8.25 -3.50
N TRP A 116 -11.58 -8.59 -3.95
CA TRP A 116 -11.33 -8.88 -5.36
C TRP A 116 -12.18 -10.04 -5.88
N LYS A 117 -12.23 -11.17 -5.16
CA LYS A 117 -13.05 -12.33 -5.54
C LYS A 117 -14.53 -11.96 -5.66
N LYS A 118 -15.04 -11.16 -4.72
CA LYS A 118 -16.43 -10.67 -4.71
C LYS A 118 -16.71 -9.74 -5.88
N PHE A 119 -15.82 -8.80 -6.17
CA PHE A 119 -15.90 -7.96 -7.35
C PHE A 119 -15.92 -8.79 -8.64
N LYS A 120 -15.00 -9.75 -8.80
CA LYS A 120 -14.94 -10.58 -10.02
C LYS A 120 -16.20 -11.41 -10.24
N LYS A 121 -16.81 -11.93 -9.17
CA LYS A 121 -18.05 -12.72 -9.23
C LYS A 121 -19.30 -11.87 -9.47
N SER A 122 -19.44 -10.76 -8.75
CA SER A 122 -20.67 -9.97 -8.74
C SER A 122 -20.69 -8.79 -9.71
N LYS A 123 -19.51 -8.32 -10.15
CA LYS A 123 -19.31 -7.08 -10.92
C LYS A 123 -19.79 -5.80 -10.23
N LYS A 124 -20.15 -5.87 -8.95
CA LYS A 124 -20.55 -4.71 -8.15
C LYS A 124 -19.33 -3.84 -7.82
N LYS A 125 -19.38 -2.57 -8.23
CA LYS A 125 -18.26 -1.62 -8.12
C LYS A 125 -17.88 -1.34 -6.69
N GLU A 126 -18.82 -1.41 -5.76
CA GLU A 126 -18.63 -1.08 -4.35
C GLU A 126 -17.57 -1.99 -3.69
N TYR A 127 -17.41 -3.24 -4.15
CA TYR A 127 -16.31 -4.12 -3.69
C TYR A 127 -14.95 -3.66 -4.21
N LEU A 128 -14.88 -3.20 -5.47
CA LEU A 128 -13.66 -2.66 -6.06
C LEU A 128 -13.30 -1.32 -5.41
N GLU A 129 -14.25 -0.41 -5.25
CA GLU A 129 -14.04 0.89 -4.60
C GLU A 129 -13.58 0.71 -3.15
N THR A 130 -14.11 -0.27 -2.41
CA THR A 130 -13.63 -0.60 -1.06
C THR A 130 -12.20 -1.17 -1.08
N LEU A 131 -11.86 -1.98 -2.08
CA LEU A 131 -10.48 -2.48 -2.29
C LEU A 131 -9.50 -1.34 -2.61
N LEU A 132 -9.90 -0.41 -3.50
CA LEU A 132 -9.08 0.74 -3.86
C LEU A 132 -8.93 1.71 -2.68
N ALA A 133 -9.99 1.95 -1.90
CA ALA A 133 -9.91 2.73 -0.66
C ALA A 133 -8.88 2.12 0.30
N TYR A 134 -8.88 0.80 0.45
CA TYR A 134 -7.91 0.07 1.27
C TYR A 134 -6.47 0.24 0.74
N ASN A 135 -6.22 -0.08 -0.53
CA ASN A 135 -4.90 0.00 -1.17
C ASN A 135 -4.34 1.44 -1.18
N ASN A 136 -5.21 2.45 -1.30
CA ASN A 136 -4.82 3.85 -1.31
C ASN A 136 -4.34 4.36 0.06
N GLU A 137 -4.90 3.86 1.17
CA GLU A 137 -4.37 4.16 2.50
C GLU A 137 -2.95 3.62 2.69
N ASP A 138 -2.62 2.50 2.04
CA ASP A 138 -1.28 1.90 2.10
C ASP A 138 -0.21 2.73 1.38
N VAL A 139 -0.56 3.71 0.53
CA VAL A 139 0.40 4.62 -0.12
C VAL A 139 0.35 6.05 0.39
N ILE A 140 -0.82 6.57 0.77
CA ILE A 140 -0.98 7.95 1.24
C ILE A 140 -0.17 8.19 2.52
N ASN A 141 -0.18 7.24 3.45
CA ASN A 141 0.48 7.40 4.74
C ASN A 141 2.00 7.12 4.67
N LEU A 142 2.53 6.55 3.57
CA LEU A 142 3.95 6.23 3.44
C LEU A 142 4.85 7.46 3.37
N GLU A 143 4.35 8.58 2.87
CA GLU A 143 5.12 9.82 2.85
C GLU A 143 5.48 10.25 4.26
N PHE A 144 4.47 10.38 5.12
CA PHE A 144 4.68 10.70 6.53
C PHE A 144 5.61 9.69 7.21
N LEU A 145 5.42 8.38 6.98
CA LEU A 145 6.25 7.35 7.60
C LEU A 145 7.70 7.37 7.10
N LEU A 146 7.94 7.69 5.83
CA LEU A 146 9.28 7.87 5.30
C LEU A 146 9.98 9.05 5.97
N TYR A 147 9.29 10.18 6.12
CA TYR A 147 9.81 11.37 6.76
C TYR A 147 10.11 11.11 8.23
N GLN A 148 9.23 10.39 8.93
CA GLN A 148 9.47 9.93 10.29
C GLN A 148 10.71 9.04 10.38
N ALA A 149 10.84 8.05 9.50
CA ALA A 149 11.98 7.15 9.49
C ALA A 149 13.29 7.91 9.22
N TYR A 150 13.29 8.85 8.27
CA TYR A 150 14.44 9.70 7.98
C TYR A 150 14.84 10.54 9.21
N ASN A 151 13.90 11.31 9.78
CA ASN A 151 14.15 12.19 10.91
C ASN A 151 14.67 11.44 12.14
N LEU A 152 14.12 10.26 12.41
CA LEU A 152 14.58 9.39 13.50
C LEU A 152 15.96 8.80 13.22
N LEU A 153 16.27 8.45 11.97
CA LEU A 153 17.58 7.92 11.59
C LEU A 153 18.67 8.97 11.70
N ILE A 154 18.47 10.18 11.17
CA ILE A 154 19.50 11.23 11.27
C ILE A 154 19.79 11.59 12.74
N LYS A 155 18.75 11.61 13.58
CA LYS A 155 18.89 11.82 15.03
C LYS A 155 19.68 10.70 15.70
N LYS A 156 19.34 9.44 15.40
CA LYS A 156 20.01 8.26 15.97
C LYS A 156 21.48 8.19 15.56
N GLU A 157 21.78 8.47 14.31
CA GLU A 157 23.13 8.35 13.74
C GLU A 157 23.95 9.65 13.91
N HIS A 158 23.41 10.65 14.63
CA HIS A 158 24.05 11.96 14.88
C HIS A 158 24.54 12.66 13.60
N ILE A 159 23.77 12.53 12.52
CA ILE A 159 24.08 13.15 11.23
C ILE A 159 23.67 14.62 11.28
N PHE A 160 24.60 15.52 10.99
CA PHE A 160 24.35 16.96 10.88
C PHE A 160 23.70 17.30 9.54
N THR A 161 22.41 16.98 9.43
CA THR A 161 21.55 17.39 8.32
C THR A 161 20.20 17.87 8.89
N PRO A 162 19.53 18.86 8.28
CA PRO A 162 18.22 19.30 8.74
C PRO A 162 17.19 18.16 8.70
N PRO A 163 16.28 18.09 9.69
CA PRO A 163 15.12 17.21 9.60
C PRO A 163 14.19 17.67 8.47
N LEU A 164 13.46 16.72 7.90
CA LEU A 164 12.37 17.02 6.98
C LEU A 164 11.17 17.58 7.76
N GLU A 165 10.56 18.62 7.23
CA GLU A 165 9.25 19.08 7.67
C GLU A 165 8.18 18.09 7.21
N PHE A 166 7.22 17.76 8.08
CA PHE A 166 6.15 16.84 7.70
C PHE A 166 5.24 17.47 6.65
N PRO A 167 4.82 16.70 5.63
CA PRO A 167 3.88 17.19 4.64
C PRO A 167 2.55 17.56 5.34
N LYS A 168 1.92 18.64 4.88
CA LYS A 168 0.51 18.86 5.19
C LYS A 168 -0.27 17.76 4.46
N LYS A 169 -1.00 16.92 5.21
CA LYS A 169 -1.83 15.87 4.59
C LYS A 169 -3.02 16.51 3.88
N GLU A 170 -2.80 16.97 2.66
CA GLU A 170 -3.80 17.70 1.86
C GLU A 170 -4.65 16.76 1.00
N ILE A 171 -4.17 15.53 0.77
CA ILE A 171 -4.89 14.53 -0.02
C ILE A 171 -5.91 13.76 0.82
N LYS A 172 -7.13 13.67 0.30
CA LYS A 172 -8.16 12.73 0.76
C LYS A 172 -8.14 11.50 -0.14
N ASN A 173 -8.39 10.33 0.44
CA ASN A 173 -8.56 9.11 -0.32
C ASN A 173 -9.69 9.29 -1.35
N PRO A 174 -9.46 9.05 -2.65
CA PRO A 174 -10.47 9.25 -3.68
C PRO A 174 -11.64 8.26 -3.60
N PHE A 175 -11.46 7.16 -2.85
CA PHE A 175 -12.50 6.16 -2.63
C PHE A 175 -12.90 6.12 -1.15
N LEU A 176 -14.18 5.83 -0.93
CA LEU A 176 -14.73 5.60 0.40
C LEU A 176 -15.09 4.13 0.56
N ALA A 177 -14.65 3.54 1.67
CA ALA A 177 -15.02 2.18 2.02
C ALA A 177 -16.52 2.08 2.27
N ASN A 178 -17.18 1.07 1.70
CA ASN A 178 -18.57 0.80 2.04
C ASN A 178 -18.63 -0.03 3.32
N LYS A 179 -19.12 0.58 4.41
CA LYS A 179 -19.18 -0.05 5.73
C LYS A 179 -19.89 -1.42 5.74
N ARG A 180 -21.00 -1.56 5.01
CA ARG A 180 -21.72 -2.85 4.92
C ARG A 180 -20.87 -3.93 4.26
N ILE A 181 -20.05 -3.57 3.28
CA ILE A 181 -19.13 -4.48 2.61
C ILE A 181 -17.97 -4.83 3.54
N VAL A 182 -17.42 -3.85 4.26
CA VAL A 182 -16.39 -4.11 5.28
C VAL A 182 -16.90 -5.13 6.30
N ASP A 183 -18.08 -4.91 6.87
CA ASP A 183 -18.71 -5.81 7.84
C ASP A 183 -18.93 -7.22 7.24
N GLU A 184 -19.40 -7.31 5.99
CA GLU A 184 -19.59 -8.60 5.29
C GLU A 184 -18.27 -9.36 5.15
N ILE A 185 -17.19 -8.67 4.74
CA ILE A 185 -15.89 -9.28 4.49
C ILE A 185 -15.22 -9.71 5.80
N VAL A 186 -15.28 -8.88 6.83
CA VAL A 186 -14.75 -9.17 8.16
C VAL A 186 -15.52 -10.34 8.80
N GLY A 187 -16.85 -10.35 8.72
CA GLY A 187 -17.67 -11.44 9.26
C GLY A 187 -17.39 -12.79 8.60
N ARG A 188 -17.20 -12.80 7.27
CA ARG A 188 -16.82 -14.02 6.53
C ARG A 188 -15.45 -14.55 6.94
N ARG A 189 -14.51 -13.67 7.27
CA ARG A 189 -13.18 -14.06 7.77
C ARG A 189 -13.32 -14.81 9.08
N SER A 190 -14.11 -14.30 10.03
CA SER A 190 -14.31 -14.94 11.34
C SER A 190 -14.84 -16.37 11.23
N ASN A 191 -15.79 -16.62 10.31
CA ASN A 191 -16.36 -17.95 10.08
C ASN A 191 -15.41 -18.96 9.42
N LEU A 192 -14.28 -18.53 8.86
CA LEU A 192 -13.26 -19.41 8.29
C LEU A 192 -12.24 -19.90 9.32
N TYR A 193 -12.18 -19.23 10.48
CA TYR A 193 -11.26 -19.55 11.59
C TYR A 193 -11.99 -20.11 12.83
N SER A 194 -13.31 -20.31 12.73
CA SER A 194 -14.18 -21.01 13.70
C SER A 194 -14.47 -22.43 13.22
#